data_AF-A0A4P7SUY6-F1
#
_entry.id   AF-A0A4P7SUY6-F1
#
_cell.length_a   1.000
_cell.length_b   1.000
_cell.length_c   1.000
_cell.angle_alpha   90.00
_cell.angle_beta   90.00
_cell.angle_gamma   90.00
#
_symmetry.space_group_name_H-M   'P 1'
#
loop_
_entity.id
_entity.type
_entity.pdbx_description
1 polymer ?
#
loop_
_entity_poly.entity_id
_entity_poly.type
_entity_poly.pdbx_seq_one_letter_code
_entity_poly.pdbx_strand_id
1 'polypeptide(L)'
;MSTQTSTPSRAGKPGFQLPKWAGSFGFQIIAALVVGLGLGLLAKYTGSTKANPNALGTTLQTIGSSYVSLLQTAVVPLIFTAVVSSISNLRAVSNAARLAWNTLLWFAISSLIAVLIGIGLGVLLQPGANTGISQQAKYTGKSGDWWAFLTGLFPKNFLGLGASTTVTDGVATTAVSFNVLQILVIAIAVGVAALKAGTAAEPFLNLNASALAVIQRVLWWIIRIAPLGTVGLIGNAVAVYGWDTIGSLGKFTVAIYIGLALVLFVVYPILIRSHGLSIRQYFSGVWPAVQLAFVSRSSIGTLPLTQRVTERNLGVPRPYASFSVPLGATTKMDGCAAIYPSIAAIFVAQFFGIQLDFTQYLLIVLVSVLGSAATAGTTGAVVMLTLTLSTLGLPLAGVGLLLAIDPILDMGRTAVNVAGQALVPAIVAKRQGMLDEVLYNAPRNGDPFADDVDAAAVDPSAAAASAAPQESRELAGAKA
;
A
#
# COMPACT_ATOMS: atom_id res chain seq x y z
N MET A 1 15.68 -43.57 54.90
CA MET A 1 15.65 -42.12 55.20
C MET A 1 16.26 -41.37 54.02
N SER A 2 15.40 -40.82 53.15
CA SER A 2 15.76 -39.76 52.21
C SER A 2 14.53 -38.87 52.05
N THR A 3 14.65 -37.66 52.56
CA THR A 3 13.60 -36.65 52.72
C THR A 3 13.16 -36.10 51.36
N GLN A 4 11.87 -36.24 51.04
CA GLN A 4 11.22 -35.47 49.98
C GLN A 4 11.02 -34.02 50.47
N THR A 5 11.67 -33.06 49.82
CA THR A 5 11.37 -31.63 49.96
C THR A 5 10.33 -31.24 48.91
N SER A 6 9.07 -31.14 49.33
CA SER A 6 8.01 -30.55 48.53
C SER A 6 8.15 -29.03 48.51
N THR A 7 8.52 -28.46 47.37
CA THR A 7 8.47 -27.01 47.15
C THR A 7 7.00 -26.59 46.99
N PRO A 8 6.50 -25.58 47.73
CA PRO A 8 5.12 -25.13 47.56
C PRO A 8 4.98 -24.38 46.24
N SER A 9 4.00 -24.80 45.44
CA SER A 9 3.48 -24.05 44.29
C SER A 9 2.99 -22.67 44.77
N ARG A 10 3.70 -21.60 44.41
CA ARG A 10 3.20 -20.23 44.55
C ARG A 10 2.03 -20.06 43.59
N ALA A 11 0.80 -20.20 44.10
CA ALA A 11 -0.40 -19.73 43.43
C ALA A 11 -0.28 -18.21 43.21
N GLY A 12 0.07 -17.80 41.99
CA GLY A 12 0.07 -16.40 41.58
C GLY A 12 -1.35 -15.84 41.62
N LYS A 13 -1.54 -14.71 42.32
CA LYS A 13 -2.80 -13.96 42.31
C LYS A 13 -3.23 -13.69 40.85
N PRO A 14 -4.53 -13.79 40.51
CA PRO A 14 -4.98 -13.40 39.18
C PRO A 14 -4.84 -11.88 39.08
N GLY A 15 -3.73 -11.43 38.47
CA GLY A 15 -3.60 -10.03 38.07
C GLY A 15 -4.75 -9.68 37.13
N PHE A 16 -5.21 -8.43 37.18
CA PHE A 16 -6.25 -7.90 36.30
C PHE A 16 -5.82 -8.12 34.84
N GLN A 17 -6.27 -9.23 34.24
CA GLN A 17 -5.95 -9.57 32.87
C GLN A 17 -6.89 -8.76 32.00
N LEU A 18 -6.37 -7.64 31.46
CA LEU A 18 -7.05 -6.92 30.41
C LEU A 18 -7.45 -7.91 29.30
N PRO A 19 -8.66 -7.80 28.73
CA PRO A 19 -9.10 -8.72 27.69
C PRO A 19 -8.09 -8.76 26.52
N LYS A 20 -7.89 -9.93 25.90
CA LYS A 20 -6.91 -10.08 24.80
C LYS A 20 -7.10 -9.08 23.65
N TRP A 21 -8.33 -8.58 23.44
CA TRP A 21 -8.65 -7.55 22.45
C TRP A 21 -8.17 -6.14 22.84
N ALA A 22 -8.06 -5.83 24.14
CA ALA A 22 -7.54 -4.56 24.64
C ALA A 22 -6.02 -4.41 24.46
N GLY A 23 -5.31 -5.52 24.24
CA GLY A 23 -3.88 -5.52 23.87
C GLY A 23 -3.60 -5.36 22.38
N SER A 24 -4.63 -5.35 21.53
CA SER A 24 -4.44 -5.24 20.07
C SER A 24 -3.96 -3.84 19.69
N PHE A 25 -3.02 -3.76 18.75
CA PHE A 25 -2.45 -2.48 18.30
C PHE A 25 -3.53 -1.51 17.77
N GLY A 26 -4.51 -2.03 17.01
CA GLY A 26 -5.65 -1.23 16.54
C GLY A 26 -6.46 -0.62 17.69
N PHE A 27 -6.74 -1.39 18.74
CA PHE A 27 -7.42 -0.86 19.93
C PHE A 27 -6.57 0.20 20.66
N GLN A 28 -5.26 -0.01 20.78
CA GLN A 28 -4.35 0.98 21.38
C GLN A 28 -4.37 2.31 20.63
N ILE A 29 -4.40 2.29 19.30
CA ILE A 29 -4.50 3.49 18.47
C ILE A 29 -5.88 4.16 18.63
N ILE A 30 -6.97 3.38 18.63
CA ILE A 30 -8.32 3.94 18.84
C ILE A 30 -8.43 4.58 20.23
N ALA A 31 -7.96 3.89 21.27
CA ALA A 31 -7.90 4.43 22.62
C ALA A 31 -7.03 5.69 22.69
N ALA A 32 -5.86 5.68 22.06
CA ALA A 32 -4.99 6.85 21.94
C ALA A 32 -5.65 8.01 21.18
N LEU A 33 -6.46 7.74 20.16
CA LEU A 33 -7.23 8.77 19.46
C LEU A 33 -8.29 9.35 20.37
N VAL A 34 -9.05 8.52 21.08
CA VAL A 34 -10.09 8.97 22.02
C VAL A 34 -9.47 9.81 23.15
N VAL A 35 -8.35 9.33 23.70
CA VAL A 35 -7.58 10.06 24.73
C VAL A 35 -7.02 11.36 24.16
N GLY A 36 -6.41 11.33 22.98
CA GLY A 36 -5.88 12.51 22.29
C GLY A 36 -6.99 13.54 22.02
N LEU A 37 -8.13 13.10 21.48
CA LEU A 37 -9.31 13.94 21.26
C LEU A 37 -9.80 14.56 22.58
N GLY A 38 -9.93 13.77 23.64
CA GLY A 38 -10.35 14.25 24.96
C GLY A 38 -9.38 15.28 25.56
N LEU A 39 -8.07 14.99 25.54
CA LEU A 39 -7.03 15.90 26.02
C LEU A 39 -6.93 17.16 25.15
N GLY A 40 -7.11 17.03 23.84
CA GLY A 40 -7.13 18.17 22.91
C GLY A 40 -8.33 19.08 23.14
N LEU A 41 -9.52 18.52 23.32
CA LEU A 41 -10.71 19.29 23.69
C LEU A 41 -10.53 19.98 25.04
N LEU A 42 -9.98 19.27 26.04
CA LEU A 42 -9.67 19.83 27.34
C LEU A 42 -8.68 21.01 27.22
N ALA A 43 -7.61 20.85 26.44
CA ALA A 43 -6.65 21.91 26.16
C ALA A 43 -7.34 23.13 25.51
N LYS A 44 -8.22 22.90 24.52
CA LYS A 44 -8.98 23.97 23.86
C LYS A 44 -9.90 24.72 24.82
N TYR A 45 -10.68 23.99 25.62
CA TYR A 45 -11.61 24.58 26.59
C TYR A 45 -10.89 25.32 27.74
N THR A 46 -9.66 24.91 28.06
CA THR A 46 -8.79 25.60 29.03
C THR A 46 -8.01 26.76 28.40
N GLY A 47 -8.42 27.22 27.21
CA GLY A 47 -7.88 28.42 26.57
C GLY A 47 -6.58 28.22 25.78
N SER A 48 -6.14 26.97 25.55
CA SER A 48 -4.97 26.72 24.71
C SER A 48 -5.26 27.16 23.27
N THR A 49 -4.40 28.01 22.72
CA THR A 49 -4.46 28.43 21.32
C THR A 49 -3.12 28.17 20.62
N LYS A 50 -3.08 28.29 19.29
CA LYS A 50 -1.83 28.20 18.52
C LYS A 50 -0.81 29.26 18.93
N ALA A 51 -1.28 30.48 19.24
CA ALA A 51 -0.42 31.61 19.60
C ALA A 51 0.04 31.54 21.06
N ASN A 52 -0.83 31.08 21.96
CA ASN A 52 -0.54 30.93 23.39
C ASN A 52 -0.97 29.53 23.84
N PRO A 53 -0.14 28.50 23.64
CA PRO A 53 -0.44 27.16 24.12
C PRO A 53 -0.31 27.12 25.65
N ASN A 54 -1.28 26.51 26.33
CA ASN A 54 -1.15 26.23 27.75
C ASN A 54 -0.23 25.00 27.96
N ALA A 55 0.11 24.68 29.22
CA ALA A 55 1.04 23.59 29.51
C ALA A 55 0.64 22.26 28.84
N LEU A 56 -0.66 21.93 28.84
CA LEU A 56 -1.20 20.74 28.19
C LEU A 56 -1.02 20.80 26.66
N GLY A 57 -1.38 21.94 26.04
CA GLY A 57 -1.19 22.16 24.60
C GLY A 57 0.27 22.03 24.17
N THR A 58 1.20 22.59 24.95
CA THR A 58 2.65 22.48 24.73
C THR A 58 3.12 21.04 24.85
N THR A 59 2.71 20.30 25.88
CA THR A 59 3.06 18.88 26.03
C THR A 59 2.56 18.04 24.86
N LEU A 60 1.31 18.24 24.43
CA LEU A 60 0.75 17.54 23.26
C LEU A 60 1.53 17.86 21.99
N GLN A 61 1.89 19.14 21.79
CA GLN A 61 2.70 19.59 20.67
C GLN A 61 4.09 18.93 20.66
N THR A 62 4.79 18.94 21.80
CA THR A 62 6.14 18.37 21.93
C THR A 62 6.13 16.86 21.67
N ILE A 63 5.18 16.12 22.26
CA ILE A 63 5.04 14.68 22.02
C ILE A 63 4.77 14.41 20.53
N GLY A 64 3.86 15.17 19.92
CA GLY A 64 3.53 15.03 18.51
C GLY A 64 4.71 15.34 17.58
N SER A 65 5.42 16.44 17.82
CA SER A 65 6.55 16.87 16.98
C SER A 65 7.76 15.94 17.12
N SER A 66 8.09 15.50 18.33
CA SER A 66 9.16 14.52 18.57
C SER A 66 8.87 13.19 17.86
N TYR A 67 7.61 12.74 17.88
CA TYR A 67 7.19 11.55 17.15
C TYR A 67 7.36 11.70 15.63
N VAL A 68 7.01 12.86 15.07
CA VAL A 68 7.22 13.16 13.65
C VAL A 68 8.70 13.17 13.29
N SER A 69 9.57 13.75 14.12
CA SER A 69 11.01 13.75 13.88
C SER A 69 11.60 12.34 13.81
N LEU A 70 11.18 11.44 14.72
CA LEU A 70 11.60 10.03 14.68
C LEU A 70 11.23 9.36 13.36
N LEU A 71 10.00 9.59 12.88
CA LEU A 71 9.57 9.06 11.59
C LEU A 71 10.40 9.66 10.44
N GLN A 72 10.64 10.98 10.43
CA GLN A 72 11.42 11.65 9.38
C GLN A 72 12.85 11.12 9.27
N THR A 73 13.51 10.84 10.40
CA THR A 73 14.89 10.30 10.39
C THR A 73 14.96 8.90 9.76
N ALA A 74 13.93 8.07 9.95
CA ALA A 74 13.91 6.72 9.41
C ALA A 74 13.62 6.67 7.89
N VAL A 75 13.07 7.75 7.32
CA VAL A 75 12.61 7.80 5.92
C VAL A 75 13.75 7.73 4.91
N VAL A 76 14.76 8.58 5.07
CA VAL A 76 15.85 8.71 4.09
C VAL A 76 16.52 7.37 3.80
N PRO A 77 16.98 6.62 4.82
CA PRO A 77 17.60 5.31 4.57
C PRO A 77 16.58 4.28 4.08
N LEU A 78 15.31 4.36 4.48
CA LEU A 78 14.26 3.49 3.97
C LEU A 78 14.07 3.65 2.46
N ILE A 79 13.95 4.89 1.96
CA ILE A 79 13.70 5.16 0.55
C ILE A 79 14.82 4.60 -0.31
N PHE A 80 16.06 4.91 0.06
CA PHE A 80 17.22 4.45 -0.69
C PHE A 80 17.27 2.93 -0.73
N THR A 81 17.19 2.28 0.44
CA THR A 81 17.32 0.82 0.52
C THR A 81 16.15 0.10 -0.13
N ALA A 82 14.93 0.62 -0.01
CA ALA A 82 13.73 0.07 -0.63
C ALA A 82 13.78 0.16 -2.16
N VAL A 83 14.13 1.33 -2.72
CA VAL A 83 14.19 1.52 -4.18
C VAL A 83 15.30 0.66 -4.80
N VAL A 84 16.50 0.63 -4.20
CA VAL A 84 17.59 -0.23 -4.67
C VAL A 84 17.18 -1.71 -4.60
N SER A 85 16.56 -2.14 -3.50
CA SER A 85 16.07 -3.51 -3.33
C SER A 85 14.98 -3.87 -4.34
N SER A 86 14.08 -2.93 -4.65
CA SER A 86 13.03 -3.11 -5.64
C SER A 86 13.60 -3.42 -7.02
N ILE A 87 14.64 -2.69 -7.43
CA ILE A 87 15.28 -2.88 -8.74
C ILE A 87 16.08 -4.18 -8.76
N SER A 88 16.77 -4.53 -7.66
CA SER A 88 17.54 -5.78 -7.59
C SER A 88 16.66 -7.03 -7.60
N ASN A 89 15.47 -6.98 -7.00
CA ASN A 89 14.54 -8.12 -7.00
C ASN A 89 14.07 -8.52 -8.41
N LEU A 90 14.17 -7.61 -9.39
CA LEU A 90 13.91 -7.91 -10.80
C LEU A 90 14.93 -8.90 -11.40
N ARG A 91 16.14 -9.02 -10.81
CA ARG A 91 17.21 -9.93 -11.25
C ARG A 91 16.91 -11.41 -10.98
N ALA A 92 16.09 -11.70 -9.95
CA ALA A 92 15.88 -13.05 -9.45
C ALA A 92 15.00 -13.94 -10.34
N VAL A 93 14.55 -13.45 -11.50
CA VAL A 93 13.64 -14.20 -12.37
C VAL A 93 14.33 -14.75 -13.63
N SER A 94 15.09 -15.83 -13.47
CA SER A 94 15.96 -16.35 -14.54
C SER A 94 15.43 -17.55 -15.34
N ASN A 95 14.40 -18.28 -14.90
CA ASN A 95 13.93 -19.48 -15.63
C ASN A 95 12.58 -19.34 -16.37
N ALA A 96 11.89 -18.22 -16.21
CA ALA A 96 10.69 -17.84 -16.95
C ALA A 96 10.65 -16.32 -17.17
N ALA A 97 11.79 -15.74 -17.55
CA ALA A 97 12.03 -14.28 -17.58
C ALA A 97 10.94 -13.51 -18.32
N ARG A 98 10.46 -14.02 -19.47
CA ARG A 98 9.37 -13.41 -20.25
C ARG A 98 8.06 -13.39 -19.45
N LEU A 99 7.71 -14.48 -18.79
CA LEU A 99 6.44 -14.63 -18.09
C LEU A 99 6.38 -13.74 -16.83
N ALA A 100 7.48 -13.71 -16.07
CA ALA A 100 7.56 -12.85 -14.90
C ALA A 100 7.65 -11.37 -15.25
N TRP A 101 8.41 -11.01 -16.30
CA TRP A 101 8.44 -9.62 -16.78
C TRP A 101 7.05 -9.13 -17.18
N ASN A 102 6.29 -9.94 -17.93
CA ASN A 102 4.90 -9.61 -18.26
C ASN A 102 4.01 -9.49 -17.02
N THR A 103 4.24 -10.31 -16.00
CA THR A 103 3.52 -10.23 -14.72
C THR A 103 3.79 -8.90 -14.00
N LEU A 104 5.06 -8.55 -13.85
CA LEU A 104 5.50 -7.31 -13.19
C LEU A 104 5.07 -6.06 -13.97
N LEU A 105 5.10 -6.12 -15.31
CA LEU A 105 4.59 -5.04 -16.15
C LEU A 105 3.09 -4.81 -15.91
N TRP A 106 2.29 -5.87 -15.86
CA TRP A 106 0.86 -5.76 -15.54
C TRP A 106 0.59 -5.31 -14.10
N PHE A 107 1.46 -5.70 -13.15
CA PHE A 107 1.42 -5.14 -11.80
C PHE A 107 1.61 -3.62 -11.81
N ALA A 108 2.62 -3.14 -12.53
CA ALA A 108 2.90 -1.71 -12.65
C ALA A 108 1.77 -0.95 -13.38
N ILE A 109 1.23 -1.50 -14.48
CA ILE A 109 0.14 -0.87 -15.25
C ILE A 109 -1.12 -0.71 -14.40
N SER A 110 -1.56 -1.77 -13.73
CA SER A 110 -2.78 -1.70 -12.91
C SER A 110 -2.59 -0.83 -11.67
N SER A 111 -1.40 -0.86 -11.06
CA SER A 111 -1.04 0.07 -9.98
C SER A 111 -1.06 1.51 -10.46
N LEU A 112 -0.53 1.81 -11.65
CA LEU A 112 -0.54 3.16 -12.22
C LEU A 112 -1.98 3.66 -12.40
N ILE A 113 -2.87 2.83 -12.98
CA ILE A 113 -4.29 3.17 -13.13
C ILE A 113 -4.93 3.45 -11.75
N ALA A 114 -4.66 2.59 -10.76
CA ALA A 114 -5.18 2.75 -9.41
C ALA A 114 -4.69 4.07 -8.76
N VAL A 115 -3.41 4.42 -8.92
CA VAL A 115 -2.89 5.71 -8.40
C VAL A 115 -3.55 6.89 -9.08
N LEU A 116 -3.73 6.86 -10.40
CA LEU A 116 -4.37 7.96 -11.12
C LEU A 116 -5.84 8.15 -10.68
N ILE A 117 -6.56 7.06 -10.40
CA ILE A 117 -7.90 7.13 -9.80
C ILE A 117 -7.83 7.76 -8.42
N GLY A 118 -6.89 7.33 -7.56
CA GLY A 118 -6.72 7.89 -6.23
C GLY A 118 -6.38 9.38 -6.26
N ILE A 119 -5.49 9.81 -7.16
CA ILE A 119 -5.18 11.23 -7.39
C ILE A 119 -6.43 11.99 -7.85
N GLY A 120 -7.14 11.47 -8.86
CA GLY A 120 -8.35 12.09 -9.38
C GLY A 120 -9.42 12.27 -8.31
N LEU A 121 -9.66 11.25 -7.48
CA LEU A 121 -10.61 11.33 -6.37
C LEU A 121 -10.14 12.30 -5.28
N GLY A 122 -8.86 12.30 -4.92
CA GLY A 122 -8.32 13.22 -3.92
C GLY A 122 -8.47 14.69 -4.34
N VAL A 123 -8.26 14.98 -5.63
CA VAL A 123 -8.42 16.32 -6.20
C VAL A 123 -9.90 16.70 -6.35
N LEU A 124 -10.77 15.78 -6.75
CA LEU A 124 -12.19 16.05 -7.01
C LEU A 124 -13.01 16.14 -5.71
N LEU A 125 -12.85 15.17 -4.81
CA LEU A 125 -13.65 15.09 -3.59
C LEU A 125 -13.10 15.98 -2.47
N GLN A 126 -11.82 16.36 -2.58
CA GLN A 126 -11.10 17.20 -1.62
C GLN A 126 -11.36 16.81 -0.16
N PRO A 127 -11.11 15.54 0.23
CA PRO A 127 -11.55 15.01 1.52
C PRO A 127 -10.90 15.71 2.73
N GLY A 128 -9.75 16.35 2.54
CA GLY A 128 -9.04 17.11 3.58
C GLY A 128 -9.27 18.62 3.53
N ALA A 129 -10.09 19.12 2.60
CA ALA A 129 -10.36 20.54 2.47
C ALA A 129 -11.45 21.01 3.45
N ASN A 130 -11.51 22.32 3.69
CA ASN A 130 -12.52 22.99 4.52
C ASN A 130 -12.53 22.54 6.00
N THR A 131 -11.38 22.16 6.54
CA THR A 131 -11.18 21.80 7.95
C THR A 131 -11.11 23.02 8.89
N GLY A 132 -11.26 24.25 8.38
CA GLY A 132 -11.06 25.48 9.15
C GLY A 132 -9.59 25.75 9.51
N ILE A 133 -8.65 24.94 9.04
CA ILE A 133 -7.22 25.06 9.29
C ILE A 133 -6.63 26.11 8.35
N SER A 134 -6.76 27.40 8.71
CA SER A 134 -6.06 28.47 8.01
C SER A 134 -4.65 28.67 8.58
N GLN A 135 -3.66 28.48 7.69
CA GLN A 135 -2.26 28.90 7.71
C GLN A 135 -1.14 27.98 8.25
N GLN A 136 -0.25 27.71 7.28
CA GLN A 136 1.22 27.77 7.32
C GLN A 136 1.92 26.67 8.14
N ALA A 137 1.95 25.46 7.59
CA ALA A 137 3.28 24.90 7.39
C ALA A 137 3.97 25.82 6.35
N LYS A 138 5.09 26.46 6.69
CA LYS A 138 5.95 27.09 5.68
C LYS A 138 6.44 25.96 4.76
N TYR A 139 5.64 25.63 3.76
CA TYR A 139 6.05 24.80 2.65
C TYR A 139 7.03 25.65 1.84
N THR A 140 8.32 25.34 1.97
CA THR A 140 9.41 25.95 1.22
C THR A 140 9.56 25.37 -0.19
N GLY A 141 8.68 24.44 -0.58
CA GLY A 141 8.64 23.99 -1.96
C GLY A 141 8.15 25.15 -2.83
N LYS A 142 9.08 25.67 -3.62
CA LYS A 142 8.78 26.70 -4.60
C LYS A 142 7.71 26.16 -5.53
N SER A 143 6.58 26.85 -5.59
CA SER A 143 5.58 26.67 -6.63
C SER A 143 6.22 26.89 -8.01
N GLY A 144 6.18 25.82 -8.83
CA GLY A 144 5.93 25.88 -10.26
C GLY A 144 6.97 26.57 -11.15
N ASP A 145 7.97 25.81 -11.57
CA ASP A 145 8.50 25.94 -12.93
C ASP A 145 8.88 24.53 -13.41
N TRP A 146 8.43 24.09 -14.59
CA TRP A 146 8.80 22.77 -15.13
C TRP A 146 10.33 22.63 -15.18
N TRP A 147 11.01 23.75 -15.41
CA TRP A 147 12.47 23.83 -15.36
C TRP A 147 13.05 23.63 -13.96
N ALA A 148 12.40 24.14 -12.91
CA ALA A 148 12.81 23.92 -11.52
C ALA A 148 12.64 22.44 -11.10
N PHE A 149 11.61 21.77 -11.63
CA PHE A 149 11.44 20.32 -11.46
C PHE A 149 12.58 19.54 -12.14
N LEU A 150 12.84 19.81 -13.43
CA LEU A 150 13.89 19.13 -14.18
C LEU A 150 15.28 19.34 -13.55
N THR A 151 15.60 20.57 -13.17
CA THR A 151 16.85 20.87 -12.47
C THR A 151 16.89 20.28 -11.05
N GLY A 152 15.73 20.10 -10.41
CA GLY A 152 15.57 19.46 -9.11
C GLY A 152 15.78 17.94 -9.12
N LEU A 153 15.63 17.27 -10.28
CA LEU A 153 15.96 15.85 -10.47
C LEU A 153 17.45 15.58 -10.39
N PHE A 154 18.30 16.55 -10.74
CA PHE A 154 19.75 16.40 -10.66
C PHE A 154 20.18 16.47 -9.19
N PRO A 155 20.66 15.35 -8.61
CA PRO A 155 21.09 15.34 -7.22
C PRO A 155 22.29 16.26 -7.04
N LYS A 156 22.22 17.18 -6.07
CA LYS A 156 23.36 18.04 -5.71
C LYS A 156 24.33 17.36 -4.76
N ASN A 157 23.84 16.42 -3.97
CA ASN A 157 24.63 15.58 -3.08
C ASN A 157 23.93 14.23 -2.88
N PHE A 158 24.70 13.22 -2.48
CA PHE A 158 24.22 11.84 -2.37
C PHE A 158 23.10 11.66 -1.32
N LEU A 159 23.08 12.51 -0.29
CA LEU A 159 22.15 12.39 0.83
C LEU A 159 20.87 13.22 0.63
N GLY A 160 20.76 13.97 -0.48
CA GLY A 160 19.69 14.94 -0.69
C GLY A 160 19.64 16.03 0.39
N LEU A 161 20.74 16.27 1.11
CA LEU A 161 20.78 17.19 2.25
C LEU A 161 20.68 18.65 1.77
N GLY A 162 19.78 19.41 2.38
CA GLY A 162 19.66 20.86 2.22
C GLY A 162 19.64 21.54 3.59
N ALA A 163 20.30 22.69 3.72
CA ALA A 163 20.22 23.52 4.90
C ALA A 163 19.66 24.89 4.51
N SER A 164 18.64 25.35 5.24
CA SER A 164 18.06 26.68 5.06
C SER A 164 18.11 27.44 6.37
N THR A 165 18.81 28.57 6.39
CA THR A 165 18.85 29.48 7.54
C THR A 165 17.79 30.55 7.38
N THR A 166 16.90 30.67 8.36
CA THR A 166 15.93 31.77 8.47
C THR A 166 16.33 32.64 9.65
N VAL A 167 16.43 33.94 9.42
CA VAL A 167 16.61 34.93 10.49
C VAL A 167 15.25 35.53 10.80
N THR A 168 14.80 35.42 12.05
CA THR A 168 13.56 36.07 12.53
C THR A 168 13.88 36.70 13.88
N ASP A 169 13.55 37.97 14.06
CA ASP A 169 13.81 38.76 15.28
C ASP A 169 15.27 38.70 15.78
N GLY A 170 16.23 38.71 14.85
CA GLY A 170 17.67 38.69 15.16
C GLY A 170 18.23 37.31 15.53
N VAL A 171 17.41 36.26 15.56
CA VAL A 171 17.85 34.89 15.81
C VAL A 171 17.95 34.13 14.50
N ALA A 172 19.16 33.67 14.17
CA ALA A 172 19.39 32.80 13.01
C ALA A 172 19.05 31.34 13.39
N THR A 173 18.07 30.77 12.70
CA THR A 173 17.67 29.37 12.85
C THR A 173 17.96 28.61 11.57
N THR A 174 18.80 27.58 11.64
CA THR A 174 19.12 26.72 10.48
C THR A 174 18.31 25.44 10.56
N ALA A 175 17.45 25.22 9.57
CA ALA A 175 16.70 23.99 9.41
C ALA A 175 17.40 23.08 8.39
N VAL A 176 17.56 21.81 8.75
CA VAL A 176 18.02 20.76 7.84
C VAL A 176 16.80 20.11 7.19
N SER A 177 16.86 19.92 5.88
CA SER A 177 15.81 19.30 5.07
C SER A 177 16.44 18.27 4.13
N PHE A 178 15.63 17.30 3.70
CA PHE A 178 16.05 16.28 2.75
C PHE A 178 15.21 16.40 1.47
N ASN A 179 15.87 16.50 0.32
CA ASN A 179 15.24 16.43 -0.98
C ASN A 179 15.08 14.97 -1.37
N VAL A 180 13.87 14.47 -1.16
CA VAL A 180 13.59 13.06 -1.39
C VAL A 180 13.58 12.69 -2.86
N LEU A 181 13.18 13.60 -3.76
CA LEU A 181 13.24 13.37 -5.19
C LEU A 181 14.67 13.05 -5.65
N GLN A 182 15.67 13.78 -5.13
CA GLN A 182 17.08 13.53 -5.43
C GLN A 182 17.55 12.17 -4.89
N ILE A 183 17.16 11.82 -3.66
CA ILE A 183 17.46 10.51 -3.06
C ILE A 183 16.89 9.39 -3.93
N LEU A 184 15.66 9.55 -4.42
CA LEU A 184 14.99 8.58 -5.27
C LEU A 184 15.69 8.42 -6.63
N VAL A 185 16.09 9.51 -7.28
CA VAL A 185 16.87 9.45 -8.54
C VAL A 185 18.20 8.72 -8.33
N ILE A 186 18.92 9.04 -7.25
CA ILE A 186 20.18 8.35 -6.92
C ILE A 186 19.92 6.85 -6.66
N ALA A 187 18.91 6.52 -5.87
CA ALA A 187 18.59 5.12 -5.56
C ALA A 187 18.23 4.32 -6.82
N ILE A 188 17.50 4.93 -7.77
CA ILE A 188 17.22 4.30 -9.08
C ILE A 188 18.52 4.09 -9.86
N ALA A 189 19.35 5.13 -10.00
CA ALA A 189 20.61 5.05 -10.73
C ALA A 189 21.54 3.95 -10.15
N VAL A 190 21.66 3.91 -8.82
CA VAL A 190 22.42 2.89 -8.09
C VAL A 190 21.81 1.50 -8.29
N GLY A 191 20.50 1.34 -8.17
CA GLY A 191 19.82 0.06 -8.38
C GLY A 191 20.03 -0.49 -9.80
N VAL A 192 19.89 0.37 -10.82
CA VAL A 192 20.12 -0.01 -12.23
C VAL A 192 21.60 -0.33 -12.48
N ALA A 193 22.53 0.45 -11.93
CA ALA A 193 23.96 0.20 -12.04
C ALA A 193 24.35 -1.15 -11.38
N ALA A 194 23.81 -1.43 -10.18
CA ALA A 194 24.02 -2.69 -9.49
C ALA A 194 23.48 -3.89 -10.29
N LEU A 195 22.32 -3.73 -10.94
CA LEU A 195 21.77 -4.75 -11.83
C LEU A 195 22.69 -5.02 -13.03
N LYS A 196 23.24 -3.97 -13.66
CA LYS A 196 24.15 -4.07 -14.80
C LYS A 196 25.54 -4.60 -14.43
N ALA A 197 26.01 -4.34 -13.22
CA ALA A 197 27.29 -4.83 -12.71
C ALA A 197 27.29 -6.35 -12.43
N GLY A 198 26.12 -7.01 -12.47
CA GLY A 198 26.01 -8.46 -12.39
C GLY A 198 26.53 -9.03 -11.08
N THR A 199 27.32 -10.10 -11.15
CA THR A 199 27.80 -10.84 -9.97
C THR A 199 28.66 -9.99 -9.03
N ALA A 200 29.41 -9.02 -9.56
CA ALA A 200 30.25 -8.12 -8.76
C ALA A 200 29.43 -7.27 -7.76
N ALA A 201 28.15 -7.01 -8.05
CA ALA A 201 27.28 -6.24 -7.18
C ALA A 201 26.54 -7.08 -6.12
N GLU A 202 26.66 -8.41 -6.12
CA GLU A 202 25.94 -9.29 -5.18
C GLU A 202 26.20 -8.95 -3.69
N PRO A 203 27.45 -8.69 -3.25
CA PRO A 203 27.69 -8.29 -1.86
C PRO A 203 26.97 -6.99 -1.48
N PHE A 204 26.93 -6.03 -2.40
CA PHE A 204 26.23 -4.75 -2.19
C PHE A 204 24.70 -4.96 -2.10
N LEU A 205 24.12 -5.77 -2.99
CA LEU A 205 22.69 -6.05 -2.98
C LEU A 205 22.27 -6.81 -1.72
N ASN A 206 23.08 -7.76 -1.25
CA ASN A 206 22.85 -8.49 -0.01
C ASN A 206 22.94 -7.58 1.22
N LEU A 207 23.93 -6.66 1.25
CA LEU A 207 24.03 -5.63 2.27
C LEU A 207 22.79 -4.72 2.28
N ASN A 208 22.36 -4.25 1.10
CA ASN A 208 21.20 -3.38 0.95
C ASN A 208 19.90 -4.06 1.41
N ALA A 209 19.69 -5.33 1.07
CA ALA A 209 18.55 -6.11 1.54
C ALA A 209 18.56 -6.28 3.06
N SER A 210 19.74 -6.54 3.64
CA SER A 210 19.90 -6.64 5.10
C SER A 210 19.63 -5.29 5.78
N ALA A 211 20.13 -4.19 5.21
CA ALA A 211 19.89 -2.84 5.71
C ALA A 211 18.39 -2.48 5.66
N LEU A 212 17.71 -2.79 4.54
CA LEU A 212 16.26 -2.61 4.41
C LEU A 212 15.51 -3.34 5.53
N ALA A 213 15.84 -4.60 5.79
CA ALA A 213 15.20 -5.39 6.86
C ALA A 213 15.42 -4.78 8.25
N VAL A 214 16.64 -4.28 8.54
CA VAL A 214 16.96 -3.60 9.81
C VAL A 214 16.18 -2.30 9.94
N ILE A 215 16.15 -1.46 8.90
CA ILE A 215 15.43 -0.17 8.90
C ILE A 215 13.92 -0.41 9.05
N GLN A 216 13.36 -1.41 8.39
CA GLN A 216 11.97 -1.82 8.57
C GLN A 216 11.68 -2.25 10.02
N ARG A 217 12.62 -2.91 10.70
CA ARG A 217 12.49 -3.27 12.11
C ARG A 217 12.48 -2.04 13.03
N VAL A 218 13.36 -1.07 12.76
CA VAL A 218 13.37 0.22 13.46
C VAL A 218 12.05 0.96 13.26
N LEU A 219 11.54 1.01 12.02
CA LEU A 219 10.22 1.59 11.74
C LEU A 219 9.11 0.91 12.54
N TRP A 220 9.14 -0.41 12.68
CA TRP A 220 8.20 -1.13 13.54
C TRP A 220 8.27 -0.71 15.01
N TRP A 221 9.45 -0.41 15.54
CA TRP A 221 9.59 0.11 16.89
C TRP A 221 9.01 1.51 17.02
N ILE A 222 9.26 2.39 16.04
CA ILE A 222 8.68 3.73 16.00
C ILE A 222 7.14 3.63 15.89
N ILE A 223 6.61 2.74 15.04
CA ILE A 223 5.17 2.48 14.92
C ILE A 223 4.59 1.94 16.23
N ARG A 224 5.32 1.13 16.99
CA ARG A 224 4.85 0.65 18.30
C ARG A 224 4.69 1.79 19.32
N ILE A 225 5.41 2.89 19.15
CA ILE A 225 5.27 4.13 19.93
C ILE A 225 4.15 5.02 19.37
N ALA A 226 3.57 4.69 18.21
CA ALA A 226 2.51 5.47 17.55
C ALA A 226 1.30 5.79 18.44
N PRO A 227 0.82 4.94 19.36
CA PRO A 227 -0.27 5.34 20.25
C PRO A 227 0.06 6.61 21.05
N LEU A 228 1.28 6.72 21.60
CA LEU A 228 1.70 7.91 22.32
C LEU A 228 1.84 9.12 21.39
N GLY A 229 2.45 8.92 20.21
CA GLY A 229 2.54 9.96 19.18
C GLY A 229 1.17 10.45 18.71
N THR A 230 0.20 9.55 18.57
CA THR A 230 -1.18 9.83 18.14
C THR A 230 -1.90 10.67 19.17
N VAL A 231 -1.72 10.42 20.47
CA VAL A 231 -2.25 11.30 21.54
C VAL A 231 -1.74 12.73 21.35
N GLY A 232 -0.43 12.91 21.17
CA GLY A 232 0.17 14.24 20.97
C GLY A 232 -0.30 14.92 19.68
N LEU A 233 -0.30 14.19 18.56
CA LEU A 233 -0.70 14.70 17.25
C LEU A 233 -2.18 15.08 17.17
N ILE A 234 -3.07 14.16 17.54
CA ILE A 234 -4.52 14.41 17.54
C ILE A 234 -4.88 15.40 18.62
N GLY A 235 -4.30 15.29 19.82
CA GLY A 235 -4.55 16.22 20.90
C GLY A 235 -4.15 17.65 20.54
N ASN A 236 -2.98 17.85 19.94
CA ASN A 236 -2.58 19.18 19.47
C ASN A 236 -3.50 19.68 18.34
N ALA A 237 -3.81 18.82 17.36
CA ALA A 237 -4.71 19.19 16.26
C ALA A 237 -6.09 19.58 16.78
N VAL A 238 -6.68 18.82 17.70
CA VAL A 238 -7.99 19.11 18.27
C VAL A 238 -7.94 20.35 19.17
N ALA A 239 -6.86 20.52 19.95
CA ALA A 239 -6.66 21.70 20.78
C ALA A 239 -6.70 23.00 19.97
N VAL A 240 -6.11 22.96 18.77
CA VAL A 240 -6.09 24.11 17.87
C VAL A 240 -7.36 24.19 17.01
N TYR A 241 -7.82 23.07 16.44
CA TYR A 241 -8.77 23.04 15.32
C TYR A 241 -10.18 22.53 15.68
N GLY A 242 -10.37 21.60 16.62
CA GLY A 242 -11.70 21.14 17.08
C GLY A 242 -12.42 20.10 16.17
N TRP A 243 -13.77 20.13 16.16
CA TRP A 243 -14.67 19.09 15.63
C TRP A 243 -14.63 18.87 14.11
N ASP A 244 -14.19 19.88 13.34
CA ASP A 244 -14.07 19.80 11.86
C ASP A 244 -13.10 18.68 11.39
N THR A 245 -12.21 18.26 12.29
CA THR A 245 -11.27 17.14 12.09
C THR A 245 -11.99 15.80 11.86
N ILE A 246 -13.11 15.54 12.55
CA ILE A 246 -13.83 14.25 12.49
C ILE A 246 -14.61 14.11 11.18
N GLY A 247 -15.26 15.17 10.72
CA GLY A 247 -16.00 15.16 9.44
C GLY A 247 -15.09 14.87 8.24
N SER A 248 -13.85 15.38 8.29
CA SER A 248 -12.85 15.20 7.22
C SER A 248 -12.33 13.76 7.15
N LEU A 249 -12.15 13.10 8.29
CA LEU A 249 -11.83 11.67 8.35
C LEU A 249 -12.92 10.81 7.70
N GLY A 250 -14.19 11.13 7.95
CA GLY A 250 -15.32 10.43 7.32
C GLY A 250 -15.33 10.57 5.80
N LYS A 251 -15.13 11.79 5.27
CA LYS A 251 -15.00 12.04 3.83
C LYS A 251 -13.83 11.27 3.22
N PHE A 252 -12.70 11.23 3.93
CA PHE A 252 -11.55 10.44 3.52
C PHE A 252 -11.87 8.94 3.44
N THR A 253 -12.53 8.37 4.44
CA THR A 253 -12.97 6.96 4.42
C THR A 253 -13.85 6.69 3.20
N VAL A 254 -14.83 7.54 2.92
CA VAL A 254 -15.72 7.40 1.76
C VAL A 254 -14.92 7.48 0.44
N ALA A 255 -13.99 8.43 0.31
CA ALA A 255 -13.15 8.57 -0.87
C ALA A 255 -12.31 7.31 -1.14
N ILE A 256 -11.74 6.69 -0.09
CA ILE A 256 -11.01 5.42 -0.20
C ILE A 256 -11.94 4.32 -0.73
N TYR A 257 -13.11 4.12 -0.13
CA TYR A 257 -14.03 3.06 -0.58
C TYR A 257 -14.55 3.28 -2.01
N ILE A 258 -14.78 4.53 -2.42
CA ILE A 258 -15.10 4.85 -3.81
C ILE A 258 -13.95 4.45 -4.73
N GLY A 259 -12.70 4.80 -4.38
CA GLY A 259 -11.52 4.42 -5.18
C GLY A 259 -11.34 2.91 -5.29
N LEU A 260 -11.50 2.19 -4.19
CA LEU A 260 -11.45 0.74 -4.16
C LEU A 260 -12.57 0.11 -5.01
N ALA A 261 -13.78 0.64 -4.92
CA ALA A 261 -14.91 0.20 -5.72
C ALA A 261 -14.70 0.46 -7.22
N LEU A 262 -14.12 1.61 -7.60
CA LEU A 262 -13.79 1.91 -9.00
C LEU A 262 -12.73 0.94 -9.54
N VAL A 263 -11.68 0.64 -8.76
CA VAL A 263 -10.69 -0.35 -9.19
C VAL A 263 -11.32 -1.74 -9.34
N LEU A 264 -12.06 -2.19 -8.32
CA LEU A 264 -12.64 -3.52 -8.29
C LEU A 264 -13.75 -3.72 -9.32
N PHE A 265 -14.68 -2.77 -9.46
CA PHE A 265 -15.90 -2.93 -10.26
C PHE A 265 -15.91 -2.14 -11.57
N VAL A 266 -14.87 -1.36 -11.88
CA VAL A 266 -14.74 -0.68 -13.17
C VAL A 266 -13.45 -1.08 -13.86
N VAL A 267 -12.29 -0.86 -13.23
CA VAL A 267 -10.98 -1.14 -13.85
C VAL A 267 -10.80 -2.63 -14.13
N TYR A 268 -10.99 -3.48 -13.14
CA TYR A 268 -10.82 -4.92 -13.32
C TYR A 268 -11.77 -5.49 -14.38
N PRO A 269 -13.09 -5.19 -14.39
CA PRO A 269 -13.99 -5.58 -15.47
C PRO A 269 -13.55 -5.14 -16.86
N ILE A 270 -13.07 -3.89 -17.01
CA ILE A 270 -12.56 -3.37 -18.29
C ILE A 270 -11.34 -4.18 -18.73
N LEU A 271 -10.41 -4.46 -17.82
CA LEU A 271 -9.22 -5.27 -18.12
C LEU A 271 -9.58 -6.71 -18.49
N ILE A 272 -10.56 -7.31 -17.81
CA ILE A 272 -11.03 -8.67 -18.12
C ILE A 272 -11.66 -8.71 -19.52
N ARG A 273 -12.57 -7.78 -19.79
CA ARG A 273 -13.30 -7.71 -21.06
C ARG A 273 -12.42 -7.39 -22.26
N SER A 274 -11.42 -6.53 -22.07
CA SER A 274 -10.45 -6.19 -23.14
C SER A 274 -9.55 -7.36 -23.52
N HIS A 275 -9.43 -8.38 -22.67
CA HIS A 275 -8.69 -9.62 -22.95
C HIS A 275 -9.59 -10.80 -23.36
N GLY A 276 -10.88 -10.52 -23.65
CA GLY A 276 -11.82 -11.54 -24.12
C GLY A 276 -12.29 -12.52 -23.04
N LEU A 277 -12.13 -12.17 -21.77
CA LEU A 277 -12.55 -13.01 -20.64
C LEU A 277 -13.94 -12.58 -20.11
N SER A 278 -14.66 -13.52 -19.51
CA SER A 278 -15.98 -13.26 -18.93
C SER A 278 -15.88 -12.64 -17.53
N ILE A 279 -16.38 -11.41 -17.37
CA ILE A 279 -16.40 -10.68 -16.09
C ILE A 279 -17.14 -11.48 -15.00
N ARG A 280 -18.28 -12.10 -15.34
CA ARG A 280 -19.07 -12.89 -14.39
C ARG A 280 -18.27 -14.09 -13.88
N GLN A 281 -17.57 -14.78 -14.79
CA GLN A 281 -16.76 -15.93 -14.43
C GLN A 281 -15.59 -15.51 -13.52
N TYR A 282 -14.88 -14.44 -13.87
CA TYR A 282 -13.83 -13.91 -12.99
C TYR A 282 -14.32 -13.65 -11.56
N PHE A 283 -15.41 -12.87 -11.40
CA PHE A 283 -15.89 -12.54 -10.05
C PHE A 283 -16.35 -13.78 -9.31
N SER A 284 -17.18 -14.64 -9.92
CA SER A 284 -17.61 -15.88 -9.27
C SER A 284 -16.45 -16.77 -8.85
N GLY A 285 -15.34 -16.78 -9.61
CA GLY A 285 -14.15 -17.55 -9.31
C GLY A 285 -13.31 -16.96 -8.17
N VAL A 286 -13.09 -15.64 -8.15
CA VAL A 286 -12.20 -14.99 -7.17
C VAL A 286 -12.91 -14.63 -5.86
N TRP A 287 -14.25 -14.56 -5.86
CA TRP A 287 -15.06 -14.05 -4.73
C TRP A 287 -14.72 -14.66 -3.37
N PRO A 288 -14.51 -16.00 -3.23
CA PRO A 288 -14.18 -16.59 -1.93
C PRO A 288 -12.88 -16.04 -1.35
N ALA A 289 -11.86 -15.82 -2.19
CA ALA A 289 -10.59 -15.24 -1.76
C ALA A 289 -10.75 -13.75 -1.37
N VAL A 290 -11.56 -13.00 -2.13
CA VAL A 290 -11.87 -11.59 -1.83
C VAL A 290 -12.60 -11.44 -0.49
N GLN A 291 -13.56 -12.32 -0.21
CA GLN A 291 -14.29 -12.32 1.07
C GLN A 291 -13.37 -12.64 2.24
N LEU A 292 -12.55 -13.69 2.12
CA LEU A 292 -11.58 -14.04 3.15
C LEU A 292 -10.57 -12.89 3.36
N ALA A 293 -10.14 -12.22 2.30
CA ALA A 293 -9.21 -11.10 2.35
C ALA A 293 -9.80 -9.87 3.03
N PHE A 294 -11.08 -9.59 2.78
CA PHE A 294 -11.81 -8.51 3.42
C PHE A 294 -11.88 -8.69 4.94
N VAL A 295 -12.19 -9.90 5.40
CA VAL A 295 -12.36 -10.19 6.83
C VAL A 295 -11.01 -10.36 7.52
N SER A 296 -10.09 -11.12 6.92
CA SER A 296 -8.78 -11.42 7.52
C SER A 296 -7.82 -10.24 7.50
N ARG A 297 -8.00 -9.29 6.55
CA ARG A 297 -7.10 -8.17 6.32
C ARG A 297 -5.64 -8.61 6.08
N SER A 298 -5.46 -9.79 5.49
CA SER A 298 -4.13 -10.31 5.17
C SER A 298 -4.08 -11.00 3.81
N SER A 299 -3.41 -10.39 2.82
CA SER A 299 -3.15 -11.01 1.52
C SER A 299 -2.38 -12.33 1.67
N ILE A 300 -1.37 -12.35 2.54
CA ILE A 300 -0.56 -13.54 2.84
C ILE A 300 -1.40 -14.59 3.56
N GLY A 301 -2.25 -14.19 4.51
CA GLY A 301 -3.17 -15.09 5.20
C GLY A 301 -4.19 -15.75 4.25
N THR A 302 -4.52 -15.08 3.15
CA THR A 302 -5.41 -15.62 2.10
C THR A 302 -4.68 -16.36 0.99
N LEU A 303 -3.35 -16.34 0.96
CA LEU A 303 -2.54 -16.82 -0.16
C LEU A 303 -2.90 -18.24 -0.63
N PRO A 304 -3.08 -19.25 0.25
CA PRO A 304 -3.42 -20.60 -0.19
C PRO A 304 -4.76 -20.65 -0.95
N LEU A 305 -5.75 -19.89 -0.48
CA LEU A 305 -7.06 -19.81 -1.13
C LEU A 305 -6.96 -19.04 -2.45
N THR A 306 -6.25 -17.91 -2.47
CA THR A 306 -6.03 -17.11 -3.69
C THR A 306 -5.33 -17.94 -4.77
N GLN A 307 -4.33 -18.74 -4.41
CA GLN A 307 -3.65 -19.63 -5.34
C GLN A 307 -4.59 -20.73 -5.86
N ARG A 308 -5.37 -21.36 -4.97
CA ARG A 308 -6.35 -22.39 -5.37
C ARG A 308 -7.39 -21.84 -6.35
N VAL A 309 -7.99 -20.68 -6.07
CA VAL A 309 -8.98 -20.09 -6.99
C VAL A 309 -8.34 -19.63 -8.30
N THR A 310 -7.09 -19.16 -8.28
CA THR A 310 -6.38 -18.76 -9.50
C THR A 310 -6.09 -19.97 -10.39
N GLU A 311 -5.69 -21.10 -9.80
CA GLU A 311 -5.47 -22.36 -10.52
C GLU A 311 -6.78 -22.96 -11.02
N ARG A 312 -7.73 -23.20 -10.11
CA ARG A 312 -8.91 -24.03 -10.35
C ARG A 312 -10.09 -23.28 -10.90
N ASN A 313 -10.32 -22.06 -10.44
CA ASN A 313 -11.45 -21.28 -10.93
C ASN A 313 -11.03 -20.47 -12.15
N LEU A 314 -9.84 -19.87 -12.16
CA LEU A 314 -9.42 -18.99 -13.24
C LEU A 314 -8.60 -19.69 -14.33
N GLY A 315 -8.39 -21.01 -14.29
CA GLY A 315 -7.74 -21.74 -15.38
C GLY A 315 -6.26 -21.42 -15.55
N VAL A 316 -5.59 -20.86 -14.55
CA VAL A 316 -4.15 -20.53 -14.62
C VAL A 316 -3.34 -21.80 -14.34
N PRO A 317 -2.35 -22.16 -15.17
CA PRO A 317 -1.52 -23.33 -14.93
C PRO A 317 -0.88 -23.31 -13.54
N ARG A 318 -0.99 -24.42 -12.81
CA ARG A 318 -0.47 -24.57 -11.44
C ARG A 318 0.98 -24.11 -11.27
N PRO A 319 1.95 -24.44 -12.17
CA PRO A 319 3.32 -23.96 -12.03
C PRO A 319 3.42 -22.43 -12.07
N TYR A 320 2.59 -21.78 -12.89
CA TYR A 320 2.58 -20.32 -12.99
C TYR A 320 1.79 -19.66 -11.85
N ALA A 321 0.65 -20.20 -11.44
CA ALA A 321 -0.11 -19.71 -10.29
C ALA A 321 0.72 -19.78 -8.99
N SER A 322 1.44 -20.87 -8.77
CA SER A 322 2.32 -21.07 -7.61
C SER A 322 3.52 -20.12 -7.58
N PHE A 323 3.85 -19.49 -8.70
CA PHE A 323 4.88 -18.47 -8.79
C PHE A 323 4.30 -17.05 -8.67
N SER A 324 3.30 -16.75 -9.51
CA SER A 324 2.80 -15.38 -9.72
C SER A 324 1.90 -14.87 -8.60
N VAL A 325 1.12 -15.75 -7.95
CA VAL A 325 0.24 -15.35 -6.85
C VAL A 325 1.04 -15.01 -5.58
N PRO A 326 2.02 -15.83 -5.12
CA PRO A 326 2.89 -15.42 -4.01
C PRO A 326 3.71 -14.17 -4.31
N LEU A 327 4.20 -14.02 -5.54
CA LEU A 327 4.87 -12.80 -5.98
C LEU A 327 3.91 -11.60 -5.90
N GLY A 328 2.68 -11.75 -6.37
CA GLY A 328 1.65 -10.72 -6.30
C GLY A 328 1.24 -10.37 -4.88
N ALA A 329 1.12 -11.34 -3.97
CA ALA A 329 0.76 -11.11 -2.56
C ALA A 329 1.66 -10.09 -1.85
N THR A 330 2.86 -9.89 -2.39
CA THR A 330 3.90 -9.03 -1.86
C THR A 330 4.18 -7.80 -2.72
N THR A 331 4.04 -7.89 -4.06
CA THR A 331 4.41 -6.81 -4.99
C THR A 331 3.20 -6.09 -5.60
N LYS A 332 2.01 -6.69 -5.55
CA LYS A 332 0.78 -6.21 -6.18
C LYS A 332 -0.21 -5.72 -5.15
N MET A 333 -0.22 -4.40 -4.90
CA MET A 333 -1.01 -3.79 -3.84
C MET A 333 -1.80 -2.55 -4.32
N ASP A 334 -2.77 -2.70 -5.23
CA ASP A 334 -3.56 -1.56 -5.74
C ASP A 334 -4.30 -0.78 -4.65
N GLY A 335 -4.82 -1.46 -3.63
CA GLY A 335 -5.46 -0.83 -2.48
C GLY A 335 -4.43 -0.21 -1.53
N CYS A 336 -3.43 -0.98 -1.10
CA CYS A 336 -2.52 -0.59 -0.02
C CYS A 336 -1.37 0.33 -0.46
N ALA A 337 -0.90 0.20 -1.70
CA ALA A 337 0.25 0.93 -2.23
C ALA A 337 -0.11 1.92 -3.33
N ALA A 338 -1.35 1.93 -3.85
CA ALA A 338 -1.79 2.90 -4.86
C ALA A 338 -2.93 3.80 -4.38
N ILE A 339 -4.17 3.27 -4.24
CA ILE A 339 -5.35 4.08 -3.87
C ILE A 339 -5.17 4.77 -2.51
N TYR A 340 -4.75 4.00 -1.49
CA TYR A 340 -4.62 4.53 -0.14
C TYR A 340 -3.56 5.64 -0.01
N PRO A 341 -2.28 5.42 -0.35
CA PRO A 341 -1.26 6.44 -0.17
C PRO A 341 -1.48 7.67 -1.05
N SER A 342 -2.10 7.53 -2.24
CA SER A 342 -2.39 8.68 -3.11
C SER A 342 -3.49 9.59 -2.54
N ILE A 343 -4.64 9.02 -2.16
CA ILE A 343 -5.71 9.80 -1.51
C ILE A 343 -5.23 10.33 -0.16
N ALA A 344 -4.45 9.55 0.59
CA ALA A 344 -3.89 9.96 1.88
C ALA A 344 -2.92 11.14 1.76
N ALA A 345 -2.02 11.13 0.76
CA ALA A 345 -1.11 12.24 0.52
C ALA A 345 -1.86 13.53 0.21
N ILE A 346 -2.88 13.46 -0.65
CA ILE A 346 -3.70 14.62 -1.00
C ILE A 346 -4.53 15.09 0.20
N PHE A 347 -5.11 14.15 0.96
CA PHE A 347 -5.83 14.45 2.19
C PHE A 347 -4.94 15.18 3.19
N VAL A 348 -3.74 14.67 3.46
CA VAL A 348 -2.79 15.28 4.40
C VAL A 348 -2.36 16.67 3.91
N ALA A 349 -2.08 16.81 2.62
CA ALA A 349 -1.75 18.11 2.05
C ALA A 349 -2.89 19.12 2.25
N GLN A 350 -4.13 18.75 1.88
CA GLN A 350 -5.31 19.59 2.08
C GLN A 350 -5.56 19.91 3.56
N PHE A 351 -5.45 18.91 4.42
CA PHE A 351 -5.69 19.03 5.85
C PHE A 351 -4.74 20.04 6.52
N PHE A 352 -3.47 20.05 6.10
CA PHE A 352 -2.48 21.01 6.60
C PHE A 352 -2.39 22.30 5.76
N GLY A 353 -3.28 22.49 4.79
CA GLY A 353 -3.30 23.66 3.90
C GLY A 353 -2.06 23.78 3.00
N ILE A 354 -1.42 22.65 2.68
CA ILE A 354 -0.28 22.56 1.78
C ILE A 354 -0.80 22.37 0.35
N GLN A 355 -0.38 23.25 -0.55
CA GLN A 355 -0.66 23.09 -1.98
C GLN A 355 0.32 22.10 -2.57
N LEU A 356 -0.21 21.09 -3.29
CA LEU A 356 0.60 20.15 -4.05
C LEU A 356 0.90 20.73 -5.43
N ASP A 357 2.19 20.76 -5.78
CA ASP A 357 2.67 21.08 -7.11
C ASP A 357 2.66 19.83 -8.02
N PHE A 358 2.96 20.05 -9.30
CA PHE A 358 3.03 18.96 -10.29
C PHE A 358 4.05 17.87 -9.90
N THR A 359 5.19 18.27 -9.34
CA THR A 359 6.26 17.37 -8.90
C THR A 359 5.76 16.37 -7.87
N GLN A 360 4.96 16.83 -6.91
CA GLN A 360 4.44 16.01 -5.83
C GLN A 360 3.41 15.00 -6.34
N TYR A 361 2.56 15.38 -7.30
CA TYR A 361 1.67 14.40 -7.95
C TYR A 361 2.46 13.31 -8.69
N LEU A 362 3.55 13.68 -9.38
CA LEU A 362 4.42 12.69 -10.02
C LEU A 362 5.13 11.80 -8.99
N LEU A 363 5.59 12.36 -7.87
CA LEU A 363 6.17 11.60 -6.77
C LEU A 363 5.16 10.62 -6.16
N ILE A 364 3.87 10.99 -6.03
CA ILE A 364 2.82 10.06 -5.61
C ILE A 364 2.78 8.85 -6.55
N VAL A 365 2.77 9.09 -7.86
CA VAL A 365 2.79 8.01 -8.86
C VAL A 365 4.02 7.12 -8.72
N LEU A 366 5.22 7.72 -8.71
CA LEU A 366 6.47 6.98 -8.65
C LEU A 366 6.59 6.15 -7.37
N VAL A 367 6.34 6.75 -6.21
CA VAL A 367 6.46 6.05 -4.92
C VAL A 367 5.39 4.98 -4.77
N SER A 368 4.18 5.21 -5.27
CA SER A 368 3.12 4.21 -5.19
C SER A 368 3.43 2.98 -6.06
N VAL A 369 3.84 3.19 -7.31
CA VAL A 369 4.15 2.10 -8.25
C VAL A 369 5.43 1.37 -7.86
N LEU A 370 6.52 2.11 -7.61
CA LEU A 370 7.80 1.50 -7.23
C LEU A 370 7.76 0.94 -5.81
N GLY A 371 7.13 1.66 -4.88
CA GLY A 371 7.00 1.22 -3.50
C GLY A 371 6.15 -0.03 -3.35
N SER A 372 5.10 -0.22 -4.17
CA SER A 372 4.35 -1.49 -4.22
C SER A 372 5.25 -2.68 -4.54
N ALA A 373 6.23 -2.50 -5.43
CA ALA A 373 7.19 -3.56 -5.76
C ALA A 373 8.32 -3.70 -4.72
N ALA A 374 8.76 -2.58 -4.12
CA ALA A 374 9.83 -2.52 -3.12
C ALA A 374 9.44 -3.16 -1.78
N THR A 375 8.15 -3.20 -1.48
CA THR A 375 7.62 -3.66 -0.19
C THR A 375 7.32 -5.16 -0.15
N ALA A 376 7.87 -5.90 -1.12
CA ALA A 376 7.68 -7.32 -1.26
C ALA A 376 7.99 -8.10 0.05
N GLY A 377 6.95 -8.41 0.82
CA GLY A 377 6.94 -9.49 1.81
C GLY A 377 6.89 -9.09 3.28
N THR A 378 6.99 -7.81 3.66
CA THR A 378 7.17 -7.49 5.10
C THR A 378 6.60 -6.16 5.58
N THR A 379 6.14 -5.27 4.70
CA THR A 379 5.78 -3.90 5.08
C THR A 379 4.30 -3.62 4.86
N GLY A 380 3.61 -3.31 5.96
CA GLY A 380 2.17 -3.00 5.94
C GLY A 380 1.87 -1.64 5.31
N ALA A 381 0.58 -1.37 5.06
CA ALA A 381 0.09 -0.13 4.46
C ALA A 381 0.57 1.15 5.16
N VAL A 382 0.87 1.06 6.45
CA VAL A 382 1.44 2.15 7.29
C VAL A 382 2.83 2.57 6.82
N VAL A 383 3.69 1.60 6.51
CA VAL A 383 5.06 1.87 6.05
C VAL A 383 5.00 2.52 4.67
N MET A 384 4.13 2.02 3.79
CA MET A 384 3.90 2.62 2.49
C MET A 384 3.36 4.05 2.56
N LEU A 385 2.38 4.29 3.44
CA LEU A 385 1.87 5.64 3.66
C LEU A 385 2.97 6.59 4.19
N THR A 386 3.76 6.12 5.16
CA THR A 386 4.88 6.90 5.72
C THR A 386 5.91 7.21 4.63
N LEU A 387 6.24 6.21 3.81
CA LEU A 387 7.14 6.35 2.66
C LEU A 387 6.62 7.39 1.67
N THR A 388 5.34 7.34 1.30
CA THR A 388 4.73 8.31 0.38
C THR A 388 4.73 9.72 0.96
N LEU A 389 4.16 9.92 2.16
CA LEU A 389 4.06 11.25 2.76
C LEU A 389 5.44 11.89 2.93
N SER A 390 6.40 11.10 3.42
CA SER A 390 7.75 11.60 3.63
C SER A 390 8.46 11.91 2.32
N THR A 391 8.22 11.11 1.26
CA THR A 391 8.76 11.42 -0.08
C THR A 391 8.23 12.72 -0.65
N LEU A 392 6.98 13.04 -0.37
CA LEU A 392 6.41 14.31 -0.79
C LEU A 392 6.82 15.49 0.11
N GLY A 393 7.55 15.23 1.20
CA GLY A 393 7.84 16.24 2.22
C GLY A 393 6.61 16.66 3.03
N LEU A 394 5.56 15.83 3.05
CA LEU A 394 4.32 16.11 3.77
C LEU A 394 4.44 15.76 5.26
N PRO A 395 3.65 16.44 6.13
CA PRO A 395 3.67 16.17 7.57
C PRO A 395 3.29 14.73 7.88
N LEU A 396 4.22 13.98 8.47
CA LEU A 396 3.98 12.60 8.94
C LEU A 396 2.97 12.55 10.10
N ALA A 397 2.66 13.70 10.70
CA ALA A 397 1.51 13.89 11.58
C ALA A 397 0.22 13.31 10.99
N GLY A 398 0.06 13.40 9.67
CA GLY A 398 -1.07 12.82 8.93
C GLY A 398 -1.15 11.29 9.02
N VAL A 399 -0.04 10.58 9.21
CA VAL A 399 -0.02 9.12 9.39
C VAL A 399 -0.82 8.75 10.64
N GLY A 400 -0.57 9.42 11.77
CA GLY A 400 -1.26 9.13 13.04
C GLY A 400 -2.78 9.33 12.95
N LEU A 401 -3.21 10.34 12.21
CA LEU A 401 -4.62 10.63 11.94
C LEU A 401 -5.30 9.52 11.13
N LEU A 402 -4.63 9.04 10.08
CA LEU A 402 -5.18 8.00 9.20
C LEU A 402 -5.09 6.60 9.80
N LEU A 403 -4.09 6.33 10.64
CA LEU A 403 -3.93 5.05 11.35
C LEU A 403 -5.12 4.69 12.22
N ALA A 404 -5.84 5.67 12.74
CA ALA A 404 -6.95 5.41 13.64
C ALA A 404 -8.20 4.84 12.95
N ILE A 405 -8.37 5.15 11.66
CA ILE A 405 -9.46 4.61 10.84
C ILE A 405 -8.99 3.46 9.93
N ASP A 406 -7.69 3.20 9.91
CA ASP A 406 -7.07 2.15 9.10
C ASP A 406 -7.72 0.77 9.26
N PRO A 407 -8.15 0.30 10.46
CA PRO A 407 -8.78 -1.01 10.61
C PRO A 407 -9.98 -1.25 9.67
N ILE A 408 -10.76 -0.21 9.39
CA ILE A 408 -11.92 -0.26 8.49
C ILE A 408 -11.43 -0.26 7.03
N LEU A 409 -10.54 0.67 6.70
CA LEU A 409 -9.99 0.83 5.34
C LEU A 409 -9.23 -0.42 4.88
N ASP A 410 -8.54 -1.09 5.81
CA ASP A 410 -7.69 -2.24 5.57
C ASP A 410 -8.47 -3.45 5.02
N MET A 411 -9.73 -3.59 5.43
CA MET A 411 -10.64 -4.62 4.92
C MET A 411 -10.81 -4.46 3.41
N GLY A 412 -11.22 -3.26 2.96
CA GLY A 412 -11.42 -2.98 1.55
C GLY A 412 -10.13 -3.07 0.73
N ARG A 413 -9.04 -2.46 1.21
CA ARG A 413 -7.76 -2.44 0.49
C ARG A 413 -7.21 -3.85 0.27
N THR A 414 -7.27 -4.70 1.29
CA THR A 414 -6.78 -6.08 1.19
C THR A 414 -7.63 -6.90 0.21
N ALA A 415 -8.96 -6.74 0.26
CA ALA A 415 -9.86 -7.40 -0.68
C ALA A 415 -9.56 -7.06 -2.14
N VAL A 416 -9.33 -5.77 -2.44
CA VAL A 416 -8.94 -5.32 -3.80
C VAL A 416 -7.57 -5.84 -4.20
N ASN A 417 -6.59 -5.84 -3.29
CA ASN A 417 -5.27 -6.41 -3.58
C ASN A 417 -5.37 -7.88 -3.99
N VAL A 418 -6.09 -8.69 -3.21
CA VAL A 418 -6.24 -10.13 -3.45
C VAL A 418 -6.99 -10.40 -4.76
N ALA A 419 -8.01 -9.60 -5.08
CA ALA A 419 -8.64 -9.64 -6.40
C ALA A 419 -7.59 -9.39 -7.51
N GLY A 420 -6.82 -8.31 -7.41
CA GLY A 420 -5.78 -7.98 -8.39
C GLY A 420 -4.67 -9.04 -8.52
N GLN A 421 -4.35 -9.74 -7.41
CA GLN A 421 -3.34 -10.79 -7.35
C GLN A 421 -3.76 -12.07 -8.08
N ALA A 422 -5.07 -12.34 -8.18
CA ALA A 422 -5.61 -13.42 -9.02
C ALA A 422 -5.85 -12.95 -10.47
N LEU A 423 -6.25 -11.69 -10.66
CA LEU A 423 -6.53 -11.12 -11.97
C LEU A 423 -5.32 -11.09 -12.90
N VAL A 424 -4.20 -10.55 -12.43
CA VAL A 424 -3.04 -10.34 -13.29
C VAL A 424 -2.46 -11.67 -13.81
N PRO A 425 -2.28 -12.72 -12.99
CA PRO A 425 -1.93 -14.04 -13.51
C PRO A 425 -2.90 -14.56 -14.58
N ALA A 426 -4.21 -14.37 -14.41
CA ALA A 426 -5.20 -14.78 -15.42
C ALA A 426 -5.04 -14.01 -16.74
N ILE A 427 -4.84 -12.69 -16.69
CA ILE A 427 -4.58 -11.86 -17.87
C ILE A 427 -3.28 -12.28 -18.56
N VAL A 428 -2.21 -12.48 -17.81
CA VAL A 428 -0.91 -12.86 -18.37
C VAL A 428 -0.99 -14.25 -19.00
N ALA A 429 -1.62 -15.22 -18.31
CA ALA A 429 -1.81 -16.56 -18.85
C ALA A 429 -2.64 -16.55 -20.15
N LYS A 430 -3.72 -15.74 -20.22
CA LYS A 430 -4.52 -15.56 -21.44
C LYS A 430 -3.68 -14.98 -22.58
N ARG A 431 -2.88 -13.93 -22.31
CA ARG A 431 -2.02 -13.29 -23.32
C ARG A 431 -0.88 -14.20 -23.81
N GLN A 432 -0.48 -15.17 -23.00
CA GLN A 432 0.55 -16.15 -23.36
C GLN A 432 -0.04 -17.45 -23.95
N GLY A 433 -1.36 -17.53 -24.13
CA GLY A 433 -2.04 -18.72 -24.66
C GLY A 433 -1.96 -19.94 -23.74
N MET A 434 -1.77 -19.73 -22.43
CA MET A 434 -1.63 -20.80 -21.44
C MET A 434 -2.86 -20.96 -20.54
N LEU A 435 -3.86 -20.10 -20.68
CA LEU A 435 -5.07 -20.15 -19.86
C LEU A 435 -5.96 -21.31 -20.32
N ASP A 436 -6.40 -22.14 -19.38
CA ASP A 436 -7.47 -23.10 -19.62
C ASP A 436 -8.82 -22.37 -19.63
N GLU A 437 -9.32 -22.08 -20.83
CA GLU A 437 -10.59 -21.38 -21.02
C GLU A 437 -11.82 -22.25 -20.75
N VAL A 438 -11.68 -23.58 -20.84
CA VAL A 438 -12.76 -24.50 -20.49
C VAL A 438 -12.99 -24.43 -18.99
N LEU A 439 -11.91 -24.51 -18.21
CA LEU A 439 -11.95 -24.39 -16.76
C LEU A 439 -12.37 -22.97 -16.32
N TYR A 440 -11.89 -21.92 -16.99
CA TYR A 440 -12.31 -20.54 -16.71
C TYR A 440 -13.81 -20.32 -16.94
N ASN A 441 -14.41 -20.96 -17.94
CA ASN A 441 -15.83 -20.79 -18.27
C ASN A 441 -16.75 -21.84 -17.63
N ALA A 442 -16.19 -22.77 -16.85
CA ALA A 442 -16.97 -23.80 -16.17
C ALA A 442 -18.02 -23.17 -15.23
N PRO A 443 -19.24 -23.72 -15.18
CA PRO A 443 -20.25 -23.29 -14.22
C PRO A 443 -19.76 -23.55 -12.79
N ARG A 444 -19.94 -22.58 -11.89
CA ARG A 444 -19.46 -22.67 -10.50
C ARG A 444 -20.63 -22.73 -9.53
N ASN A 445 -20.56 -23.65 -8.58
CA ASN A 445 -21.59 -23.87 -7.57
C ASN A 445 -21.36 -23.05 -6.28
N GLY A 446 -20.30 -22.25 -6.23
CA GLY A 446 -20.00 -21.34 -5.12
C GLY A 446 -19.22 -21.98 -3.96
N ASP A 447 -18.88 -23.27 -4.03
CA ASP A 447 -18.01 -23.93 -3.06
C ASP A 447 -16.53 -23.85 -3.50
N PRO A 448 -15.65 -23.12 -2.78
CA PRO A 448 -14.23 -23.05 -3.10
C PRO A 448 -13.45 -24.35 -2.84
N PHE A 449 -14.06 -25.31 -2.15
CA PHE A 449 -13.49 -26.61 -1.79
C PHE A 449 -14.09 -27.79 -2.54
N ALA A 450 -15.13 -27.58 -3.35
CA ALA A 450 -15.63 -28.61 -4.23
C ALA A 450 -14.51 -29.03 -5.19
N ASP A 451 -14.17 -30.31 -5.17
CA ASP A 451 -13.29 -30.91 -6.18
C ASP A 451 -14.11 -31.10 -7.46
N ASP A 452 -14.44 -30.00 -8.13
CA ASP A 452 -15.25 -29.99 -9.35
C ASP A 452 -14.42 -30.42 -10.57
N VAL A 453 -14.01 -31.69 -10.57
CA VAL A 453 -13.96 -32.59 -11.73
C VAL A 453 -13.83 -34.03 -11.21
N ASP A 454 -14.97 -34.65 -10.95
CA ASP A 454 -15.16 -36.03 -11.40
C ASP A 454 -15.02 -35.99 -12.92
N ALA A 455 -13.91 -36.51 -13.45
CA ALA A 455 -13.60 -36.59 -14.87
C ALA A 455 -14.54 -37.53 -15.67
N ALA A 456 -15.77 -37.77 -15.21
CA ALA A 456 -16.66 -38.80 -15.73
C ALA A 456 -17.89 -38.29 -16.51
N ALA A 457 -18.05 -36.98 -16.73
CA ALA A 457 -19.27 -36.44 -17.36
C ALA A 457 -19.02 -35.48 -18.55
N VAL A 458 -17.86 -35.55 -19.20
CA VAL A 458 -17.71 -34.95 -20.53
C VAL A 458 -17.98 -36.04 -21.57
N ASP A 459 -19.13 -35.96 -22.23
CA ASP A 459 -19.48 -36.83 -23.36
C ASP A 459 -18.41 -36.68 -24.46
N PRO A 460 -17.63 -37.74 -24.78
CA PRO A 460 -16.58 -37.66 -25.79
C PRO A 460 -17.12 -37.42 -27.21
N SER A 461 -18.44 -37.51 -27.43
CA SER A 461 -19.04 -37.31 -28.76
C SER A 461 -19.08 -35.85 -29.21
N ALA A 462 -18.92 -34.87 -28.31
CA ALA A 462 -18.97 -33.45 -28.67
C ALA A 462 -17.63 -32.89 -29.19
N ALA A 463 -16.50 -33.49 -28.77
CA ALA A 463 -15.16 -33.05 -29.18
C ALA A 463 -14.75 -33.54 -30.57
N ALA A 464 -15.40 -34.60 -31.09
CA ALA A 464 -15.11 -35.15 -32.42
C ALA A 464 -15.78 -34.39 -33.57
N ALA A 465 -16.80 -33.56 -33.30
CA ALA A 465 -17.56 -32.85 -34.34
C ALA A 465 -16.89 -31.54 -34.81
N SER A 466 -15.89 -31.02 -34.09
CA SER A 466 -15.20 -29.77 -34.44
C SER A 466 -13.86 -29.95 -35.16
N ALA A 467 -13.47 -31.20 -35.48
CA ALA A 467 -12.16 -31.53 -36.03
C ALA A 467 -12.21 -32.20 -37.43
N ALA A 468 -13.23 -31.91 -38.24
CA ALA A 468 -13.24 -32.31 -39.66
C ALA A 468 -12.72 -31.15 -40.54
N PRO A 469 -11.76 -31.39 -41.46
CA PRO A 469 -11.31 -30.38 -42.41
C PRO A 469 -12.43 -29.95 -43.36
N GLN A 470 -12.62 -28.65 -43.53
CA GLN A 470 -13.43 -28.07 -44.62
C GLN A 470 -12.72 -28.23 -45.97
N GLU A 471 -12.69 -29.43 -46.52
CA GLU A 471 -12.31 -29.66 -47.93
C GLU A 471 -13.17 -30.82 -48.45
N SER A 472 -14.24 -30.51 -49.19
CA SER A 472 -15.00 -31.40 -50.12
C SER A 472 -16.49 -31.02 -50.32
N ARG A 473 -16.95 -29.82 -49.94
CA ARG A 473 -18.29 -29.31 -50.33
C ARG A 473 -18.25 -28.30 -51.48
N GLU A 474 -17.64 -28.70 -52.59
CA GLU A 474 -17.83 -28.09 -53.90
C GLU A 474 -17.45 -29.15 -54.94
N LEU A 475 -18.42 -29.97 -55.36
CA LEU A 475 -18.47 -30.83 -56.57
C LEU A 475 -19.56 -31.92 -56.39
N ALA A 476 -20.78 -31.50 -56.07
CA ALA A 476 -21.96 -32.37 -56.12
C ALA A 476 -23.23 -31.52 -56.25
N GLY A 477 -23.44 -30.94 -57.43
CA GLY A 477 -24.62 -30.09 -57.66
C GLY A 477 -24.67 -29.38 -59.00
N ALA A 478 -24.25 -30.02 -60.10
CA ALA A 478 -24.51 -29.52 -61.45
C ALA A 478 -24.44 -30.66 -62.48
N LYS A 479 -25.44 -31.56 -62.46
CA LYS A 479 -25.89 -32.39 -63.59
C LYS A 479 -27.29 -32.93 -63.28
N ALA A 480 -28.31 -32.17 -63.66
CA ALA A 480 -29.63 -32.58 -64.14
C ALA A 480 -30.48 -31.31 -64.28
#